data_AF-A0AAV7VHG9-F1
#
_entry.id   AF-A0AAV7VHG9-F1
#
_cell.length_a   1.000
_cell.length_b   1.000
_cell.length_c   1.000
_cell.angle_alpha   90.00
_cell.angle_beta   90.00
_cell.angle_gamma   90.00
#
_symmetry.space_group_name_H-M   'P 1'
#
loop_
_entity.id
_entity.type
_entity.pdbx_description
1 polymer ?
#
loop_
_entity_poly.entity_id
_entity_poly.type
_entity_poly.pdbx_seq_one_letter_code
_entity_poly.pdbx_strand_id
1 'polypeptide(L)'
;PRILEILRLFAEASGLILNPAKSLLIPLHCARDCIDWQRNIPVRKNSLKYLGIHISLLPELAWELNVTPLTKKIKTYLLRWKALPLNLLGRIALYKMMILPRLLYLLQNFPLPIPVRWFKEMDSL
;
A
#
# COMPACT_ATOMS: atom_id res chain seq x y z
N PRO A 1 10.67 -8.08 24.49
CA PRO A 1 9.84 -9.07 23.75
C PRO A 1 10.72 -10.14 23.12
N ARG A 2 10.25 -11.39 23.17
CA ARG A 2 10.96 -12.56 22.63
C ARG A 2 11.44 -12.40 21.18
N ILE A 3 10.71 -11.65 20.35
CA ILE A 3 11.12 -11.37 18.97
C ILE A 3 12.42 -10.56 18.86
N LEU A 4 12.66 -9.60 19.76
CA LEU A 4 13.90 -8.81 19.72
C LEU A 4 15.11 -9.63 20.17
N GLU A 5 14.92 -10.58 21.08
CA GLU A 5 15.96 -11.54 21.47
C GLU A 5 16.34 -12.44 20.30
N ILE A 6 15.35 -12.99 19.59
CA ILE A 6 15.58 -13.81 18.39
C ILE A 6 16.30 -12.99 17.30
N LEU A 7 15.89 -11.75 17.07
CA LEU A 7 16.54 -10.88 16.10
C LEU A 7 17.99 -10.53 16.50
N ARG A 8 18.29 -10.43 17.80
CA ARG A 8 19.67 -10.25 18.29
C ARG A 8 20.51 -11.50 18.06
N LEU A 9 19.99 -12.68 18.39
CA LEU A 9 20.68 -13.95 18.12
C LEU A 9 20.95 -14.13 16.63
N PHE A 10 19.97 -13.79 15.78
CA PHE A 10 20.15 -13.79 14.33
C PHE A 10 21.22 -12.79 13.89
N ALA A 11 21.24 -11.58 14.47
CA ALA A 11 22.26 -10.58 14.16
C ALA A 11 23.66 -11.04 14.57
N GLU A 12 23.81 -11.71 15.72
CA GLU A 12 25.08 -12.29 16.17
C GLU A 12 25.56 -13.40 15.24
N ALA A 13 24.66 -14.27 14.78
CA ALA A 13 24.99 -15.39 13.90
C ALA A 13 25.26 -14.96 12.44
N SER A 14 24.58 -13.94 11.93
CA SER A 14 24.61 -13.54 10.52
C SER A 14 25.36 -12.23 10.23
N GLY A 15 25.62 -11.42 11.26
CA GLY A 15 26.10 -10.04 11.10
C GLY A 15 25.03 -9.04 10.62
N LEU A 16 23.77 -9.46 10.42
CA LEU A 16 22.70 -8.60 9.91
C LEU A 16 21.93 -7.91 11.04
N ILE A 17 22.08 -6.59 11.15
CA ILE A 17 21.50 -5.79 12.24
C ILE A 17 20.20 -5.10 11.79
N LEU A 18 19.17 -5.14 12.64
CA LEU A 18 17.90 -4.44 12.42
C LEU A 18 18.11 -2.92 12.36
N ASN A 19 17.50 -2.27 11.37
CA ASN A 19 17.46 -0.81 11.31
C ASN A 19 16.20 -0.27 12.04
N PRO A 20 16.32 0.30 13.25
CA PRO A 20 15.16 0.75 14.01
C PRO A 20 14.43 1.92 13.34
N ALA A 21 15.15 2.80 12.63
CA ALA A 21 14.55 3.96 11.95
C ALA A 21 13.69 3.56 10.73
N LYS A 22 13.98 2.40 10.11
CA LYS A 22 13.16 1.83 9.03
C LYS A 22 12.13 0.81 9.54
N SER A 23 12.22 0.42 10.80
CA SER A 23 11.31 -0.54 11.43
C SER A 23 10.08 0.18 11.97
N LEU A 24 8.98 -0.55 12.09
CA LEU A 24 7.68 -0.01 12.47
C LEU A 24 6.87 -1.05 13.23
N LEU A 25 6.15 -0.60 14.26
CA LEU A 25 5.24 -1.44 15.03
C LEU A 25 3.80 -0.95 14.89
N ILE A 26 2.86 -1.89 14.76
CA ILE A 26 1.42 -1.62 14.82
C ILE A 26 0.79 -2.54 15.88
N PRO A 27 0.12 -1.97 16.90
CA PRO A 27 -0.68 -2.76 17.83
C PRO A 27 -1.93 -3.33 17.14
N LEU A 28 -2.17 -4.63 17.24
CA LEU A 28 -3.42 -5.24 16.76
C LEU A 28 -4.54 -5.20 17.80
N HIS A 29 -4.21 -5.41 19.08
CA HIS A 29 -5.21 -5.65 20.14
C HIS A 29 -4.93 -4.89 21.45
N CYS A 30 -4.03 -3.90 21.48
CA CYS A 30 -3.71 -3.17 22.71
C CYS A 30 -3.76 -1.64 22.53
N ALA A 31 -4.07 -0.93 23.62
CA ALA A 31 -3.92 0.52 23.68
C ALA A 31 -2.43 0.92 23.63
N ARG A 32 -2.13 2.17 23.26
CA ARG A 32 -0.75 2.69 23.19
C ARG A 32 0.00 2.53 24.52
N ASP A 33 -0.74 2.57 25.62
CA ASP A 33 -0.21 2.53 26.98
C ASP A 33 0.32 1.15 27.37
N CYS A 34 0.02 0.11 26.57
CA CYS A 34 0.53 -1.25 26.76
C CYS A 34 1.90 -1.48 26.07
N ILE A 35 2.39 -0.49 25.31
CA ILE A 35 3.62 -0.60 24.51
C ILE A 35 4.68 0.33 25.12
N ASP A 36 5.37 -0.16 26.14
CA ASP A 36 6.64 0.42 26.60
C ASP A 36 7.82 -0.33 25.96
N TRP A 37 7.79 -0.47 24.62
CA TRP A 37 8.87 -1.12 23.88
C TRP A 37 10.00 -0.12 23.68
N GLN A 38 11.04 -0.20 24.51
CA GLN A 38 12.40 0.34 24.32
C GLN A 38 12.54 1.32 23.13
N ARG A 39 12.08 2.56 23.34
CA ARG A 39 12.33 3.89 22.73
C ARG A 39 12.82 4.08 21.27
N ASN A 40 13.19 3.05 20.52
CA ASN A 40 13.94 3.21 19.27
C ASN A 40 13.14 2.84 18.01
N ILE A 41 12.06 2.05 18.10
CA ILE A 41 11.21 1.71 16.95
C ILE A 41 9.89 2.50 17.04
N PRO A 42 9.52 3.28 16.01
CA PRO A 42 8.27 4.03 16.02
C PRO A 42 7.05 3.12 16.00
N VAL A 43 6.03 3.50 16.78
CA VAL A 43 4.73 2.83 16.83
C VAL A 43 3.70 3.64 16.04
N ARG A 44 2.97 2.98 15.13
CA ARG A 44 1.85 3.57 14.38
C ARG A 44 0.55 2.98 14.88
N LYS A 45 -0.51 3.78 14.80
CA LYS A 45 -1.84 3.38 15.29
C LYS A 45 -2.60 2.56 14.27
N ASN A 46 -2.69 3.07 13.03
CA ASN A 46 -3.75 2.62 12.12
C ASN A 46 -3.23 2.04 10.81
N SER A 47 -2.04 2.43 10.31
CA SER A 47 -1.53 1.94 9.03
C SER A 47 0.00 1.87 8.95
N LEU A 48 0.49 0.88 8.21
CA LEU A 48 1.88 0.73 7.79
C LEU A 48 1.94 0.58 6.27
N LYS A 49 3.09 0.89 5.68
CA LYS A 49 3.31 0.70 4.25
C LYS A 49 4.20 -0.50 4.02
N TYR A 50 3.73 -1.47 3.25
CA TYR A 50 4.47 -2.66 2.86
C TYR A 50 4.40 -2.82 1.35
N LEU A 51 5.57 -2.92 0.69
CA LEU A 51 5.69 -3.03 -0.77
C LEU A 51 4.85 -2.02 -1.56
N GLY A 52 4.75 -0.79 -1.07
CA GLY A 52 3.97 0.26 -1.75
C GLY A 52 2.49 0.33 -1.37
N ILE A 53 1.96 -0.66 -0.66
CA ILE A 53 0.56 -0.73 -0.23
C ILE A 53 0.45 -0.41 1.25
N HIS A 54 -0.54 0.40 1.61
CA HIS A 54 -0.86 0.71 2.98
C HIS A 54 -1.75 -0.41 3.56
N ILE A 55 -1.21 -1.17 4.51
CA ILE A 55 -1.96 -2.12 5.31
C ILE A 55 -2.51 -1.34 6.50
N SER A 56 -3.84 -1.30 6.64
CA SER A 56 -4.52 -0.53 7.67
C SER A 56 -5.46 -1.42 8.47
N LEU A 57 -5.55 -1.16 9.77
CA LEU A 57 -6.51 -1.80 10.67
C LEU A 57 -7.93 -1.26 10.48
N LEU A 58 -8.06 -0.07 9.89
CA LEU A 58 -9.32 0.56 9.53
C LEU A 58 -9.56 0.38 8.03
N PRO A 59 -10.65 -0.28 7.60
CA PRO A 59 -10.94 -0.52 6.19
C PRO A 59 -11.05 0.76 5.34
N GLU A 60 -11.72 1.79 5.88
CA GLU A 60 -11.89 3.08 5.21
C GLU A 60 -10.55 3.74 4.91
N LEU A 61 -9.65 3.75 5.90
CA LEU A 61 -8.31 4.31 5.74
C LEU A 61 -7.46 3.49 4.75
N ALA A 62 -7.64 2.15 4.70
CA ALA A 62 -6.98 1.31 3.69
C ALA A 62 -7.41 1.73 2.27
N TRP A 63 -8.70 1.99 2.08
CA TRP A 63 -9.25 2.43 0.80
C TRP A 63 -8.70 3.80 0.40
N GLU A 64 -8.77 4.78 1.30
CA GLU A 64 -8.31 6.15 1.06
C GLU A 64 -6.83 6.23 0.72
N LEU A 65 -5.99 5.44 1.40
CA LEU A 65 -4.54 5.49 1.21
C LEU A 65 -4.08 4.76 -0.07
N ASN A 66 -4.86 3.80 -0.59
CA ASN A 66 -4.44 2.97 -1.71
C ASN A 66 -5.26 3.21 -2.99
N VAL A 67 -6.60 3.09 -2.91
CA VAL A 67 -7.48 3.05 -4.08
C VAL A 67 -7.78 4.46 -4.59
N THR A 68 -8.13 5.38 -3.71
CA THR A 68 -8.42 6.79 -4.05
C THR A 68 -7.29 7.47 -4.83
N PRO A 69 -6.00 7.43 -4.40
CA PRO A 69 -4.93 8.09 -5.13
C PRO A 69 -4.63 7.44 -6.48
N LEU A 70 -4.76 6.11 -6.59
CA LEU A 70 -4.59 5.42 -7.87
C LEU A 70 -5.68 5.82 -8.86
N THR A 71 -6.93 5.83 -8.40
CA THR A 71 -8.10 6.27 -9.19
C THR A 71 -7.90 7.69 -9.71
N LYS A 72 -7.49 8.63 -8.85
CA LYS A 72 -7.20 10.01 -9.25
C LYS A 72 -6.10 10.10 -10.29
N LYS A 73 -5.00 9.35 -10.13
CA LYS A 73 -3.91 9.30 -11.12
C LYS A 73 -4.38 8.77 -12.46
N ILE A 74 -5.21 7.73 -12.47
CA ILE A 74 -5.79 7.18 -13.69
C ILE A 74 -6.63 8.26 -14.40
N LYS A 75 -7.54 8.94 -13.70
CA LYS A 75 -8.31 10.06 -14.28
C LYS A 75 -7.40 11.11 -14.94
N THR A 76 -6.32 11.51 -14.25
CA THR A 76 -5.35 12.47 -14.80
C THR A 76 -4.64 11.95 -16.05
N TYR A 77 -4.24 10.68 -16.09
CA TYR A 77 -3.63 10.09 -17.28
C TYR A 77 -4.60 10.04 -18.46
N LEU A 78 -5.84 9.64 -18.24
CA LEU A 78 -6.86 9.57 -19.28
C LEU A 78 -7.15 10.94 -19.88
N LEU A 79 -7.29 11.96 -19.03
CA LEU A 79 -7.47 13.34 -19.48
C LEU A 79 -6.29 13.82 -20.34
N ARG A 80 -5.06 13.50 -19.95
CA ARG A 80 -3.86 13.86 -20.72
C ARG A 80 -3.77 13.09 -22.04
N TRP A 81 -4.10 11.80 -22.05
CA TRP A 81 -4.01 10.96 -23.24
C TRP A 81 -5.13 11.22 -24.24
N LYS A 82 -6.26 11.78 -23.80
CA LYS A 82 -7.34 12.24 -24.69
C LYS A 82 -6.85 13.24 -25.75
N ALA A 83 -5.86 14.07 -25.40
CA ALA A 83 -5.26 15.06 -26.30
C ALA A 83 -4.20 14.47 -27.25
N LEU A 84 -3.76 13.22 -27.08
CA LEU A 84 -2.74 12.61 -27.94
C LEU A 84 -3.37 12.15 -29.27
N PRO A 85 -2.67 12.37 -30.41
CA PRO A 85 -3.12 11.92 -31.73
C PRO A 85 -2.86 10.42 -31.92
N LEU A 86 -3.51 9.59 -31.10
CA LEU A 86 -3.38 8.13 -31.13
C LEU A 86 -4.63 7.48 -31.72
N ASN A 87 -4.41 6.49 -32.59
CA ASN A 87 -5.45 5.60 -33.05
C ASN A 87 -5.94 4.68 -31.91
N LEU A 88 -7.02 3.93 -32.15
CA LEU A 88 -7.64 3.08 -31.13
C LEU A 88 -6.66 2.03 -30.58
N LEU A 89 -5.85 1.40 -31.43
CA LEU A 89 -4.87 0.39 -31.02
C LEU A 89 -3.78 0.99 -30.12
N GLY A 90 -3.30 2.19 -30.45
CA GLY A 90 -2.34 2.94 -29.63
C GLY A 90 -2.90 3.28 -28.25
N ARG A 91 -4.19 3.66 -28.18
CA ARG A 91 -4.87 3.87 -26.90
C ARG A 91 -4.94 2.57 -26.10
N ILE A 92 -5.43 1.48 -26.69
CA ILE A 92 -5.51 0.17 -26.00
C ILE A 92 -4.14 -0.27 -25.48
N ALA A 93 -3.08 -0.11 -26.27
CA ALA A 93 -1.72 -0.43 -25.85
C ALA A 93 -1.29 0.41 -24.63
N LEU A 94 -1.57 1.72 -24.63
CA LEU A 94 -1.31 2.57 -23.47
C LEU A 94 -2.07 2.12 -22.21
N TYR A 95 -3.37 1.82 -22.33
CA TYR A 95 -4.15 1.29 -21.20
C TYR A 95 -3.53 0.00 -20.65
N LYS A 96 -3.19 -0.95 -21.54
CA LYS A 96 -2.59 -2.24 -21.16
C LYS A 96 -1.21 -2.10 -20.52
N MET A 97 -0.40 -1.15 -20.95
CA MET A 97 0.97 -1.00 -20.43
C MET A 97 1.04 -0.14 -19.17
N MET A 98 0.19 0.89 -19.04
CA MET A 98 0.35 1.89 -17.99
C MET A 98 -0.69 1.77 -16.86
N ILE A 99 -1.94 1.44 -17.19
CA ILE A 99 -3.06 1.40 -16.22
C ILE A 99 -3.24 -0.01 -15.69
N LEU A 100 -3.38 -0.99 -16.58
CA LEU A 100 -3.69 -2.37 -16.23
C LEU A 100 -2.71 -2.96 -15.19
N PRO A 101 -1.37 -2.81 -15.30
CA PRO A 101 -0.46 -3.41 -14.34
C PRO A 101 -0.60 -2.80 -12.93
N ARG A 102 -0.91 -1.50 -12.85
CA ARG A 102 -1.11 -0.81 -11.56
C ARG A 102 -2.40 -1.22 -10.89
N LEU A 103 -3.46 -1.39 -11.68
CA LEU A 103 -4.71 -1.94 -11.19
C LEU A 103 -4.49 -3.36 -10.71
N LEU A 104 -3.94 -4.26 -11.53
CA LEU A 104 -3.70 -5.65 -11.16
C LEU A 104 -2.87 -5.78 -9.88
N TYR A 105 -1.80 -4.99 -9.74
CA TYR A 105 -0.99 -4.99 -8.52
C TYR A 105 -1.81 -4.64 -7.28
N LEU A 106 -2.63 -3.58 -7.36
CA LEU A 106 -3.52 -3.20 -6.26
C LEU A 106 -4.56 -4.30 -6.00
N LEU A 107 -5.27 -4.78 -7.02
CA LEU A 107 -6.35 -5.77 -6.88
C LEU A 107 -5.85 -7.09 -6.25
N GLN A 108 -4.63 -7.52 -6.57
CA GLN A 108 -4.06 -8.78 -6.07
C GLN A 108 -3.54 -8.70 -4.63
N ASN A 109 -3.09 -7.52 -4.21
CA ASN A 109 -2.42 -7.36 -2.91
C ASN A 109 -3.27 -6.58 -1.90
N PHE A 110 -4.36 -5.95 -2.33
CA PHE A 110 -5.25 -5.21 -1.44
C PHE A 110 -6.09 -6.19 -0.62
N PRO A 111 -6.04 -6.12 0.72
CA PRO A 111 -6.62 -7.17 1.57
C PRO A 111 -8.15 -7.07 1.74
N LEU A 112 -8.81 -6.09 1.11
CA LEU A 112 -10.23 -5.84 1.26
C LEU A 112 -10.97 -6.06 -0.06
N PRO A 113 -12.25 -6.52 -0.01
CA PRO A 113 -13.07 -6.62 -1.19
C PRO A 113 -13.30 -5.23 -1.79
N ILE A 114 -13.21 -5.15 -3.12
CA ILE A 114 -13.39 -3.90 -3.83
C ILE A 114 -14.87 -3.73 -4.18
N PRO A 115 -15.52 -2.62 -3.78
CA PRO A 115 -16.94 -2.41 -4.04
C PRO A 115 -17.25 -2.38 -5.54
N VAL A 116 -18.36 -3.03 -5.93
CA VAL A 116 -18.89 -2.99 -7.31
C VAL A 116 -19.08 -1.55 -7.82
N ARG A 117 -19.43 -0.63 -6.91
CA ARG A 117 -19.56 0.80 -7.23
C ARG A 117 -18.28 1.40 -7.81
N TRP A 118 -17.12 0.98 -7.32
CA TRP A 118 -15.85 1.49 -7.83
C TRP A 118 -15.57 1.01 -9.26
N PHE A 119 -15.90 -0.24 -9.59
CA PHE A 119 -15.80 -0.71 -10.98
C PHE A 119 -16.69 0.11 -11.93
N LYS A 120 -17.94 0.41 -11.52
CA LYS A 120 -18.82 1.30 -12.28
C LYS A 120 -18.24 2.71 -12.45
N GLU A 121 -17.58 3.24 -11.42
CA GLU A 121 -16.88 4.53 -11.52
C GLU A 121 -15.74 4.44 -12.53
N MET A 122 -14.92 3.39 -12.47
CA MET A 122 -13.80 3.18 -13.38
C MET A 122 -14.24 3.03 -14.84
N ASP A 123 -15.34 2.33 -15.11
CA ASP A 123 -15.91 2.17 -16.45
C ASP A 123 -16.45 3.48 -17.04
N SER A 124 -16.75 4.46 -16.19
CA SER A 124 -17.25 5.78 -16.62
C SER A 124 -16.16 6.79 -17.00
N LEU A 125 -14.87 6.44 -16.78
CA LEU A 125 -13.71 7.32 -17.03
C LEU A 125 -13.25 7.29 -18.49
#